data_AF-A0A250L716-F1
#
_entry.id   AF-A0A250L716-F1
#
_cell.length_a   1.000
_cell.length_b   1.000
_cell.length_c   1.000
_cell.angle_alpha   90.00
_cell.angle_beta   90.00
_cell.angle_gamma   90.00
#
_symmetry.space_group_name_H-M   'P 1'
#
loop_
_entity.id
_entity.type
_entity.pdbx_description
1 polymer ?
#
loop_
_entity_poly.entity_id
_entity_poly.type
_entity_poly.pdbx_seq_one_letter_code
_entity_poly.pdbx_strand_id
1 'polypeptide(L)'
;MQSRIGRRNPLYSMAIGKVLLAWMTPGEARTVLAGIEFRKSTAKTLASADAVMSILPHVRQQGYGEDNEEQEDGLLCLAVPVFDRFDRVIVAVVPDDAVRTRRRITSRC
;
A
#
# COMPACT_ATOMS: atom_id res chain seq x y z
N MET A 1 -10.21 2.58 -12.70
CA MET A 1 -10.26 1.13 -12.34
C MET A 1 -11.50 0.88 -11.48
N GLN A 2 -12.34 -0.15 -11.74
CA GLN A 2 -13.45 -0.48 -10.83
C GLN A 2 -13.01 -1.53 -9.78
N SER A 3 -13.20 -1.22 -8.50
CA SER A 3 -13.00 -2.18 -7.41
C SER A 3 -14.20 -3.12 -7.30
N ARG A 4 -13.96 -4.42 -7.21
CA ARG A 4 -14.99 -5.46 -7.04
C ARG A 4 -14.54 -6.48 -6.01
N ILE A 5 -15.47 -6.89 -5.14
CA ILE A 5 -15.22 -7.95 -4.14
C ILE A 5 -14.71 -9.22 -4.85
N GLY A 6 -13.63 -9.79 -4.32
CA GLY A 6 -12.98 -11.00 -4.86
C GLY A 6 -11.96 -10.74 -5.99
N ARG A 7 -11.80 -9.49 -6.45
CA ARG A 7 -10.75 -9.14 -7.41
C ARG A 7 -9.39 -9.15 -6.72
N ARG A 8 -8.42 -9.84 -7.33
CA ARG A 8 -7.02 -9.84 -6.89
C ARG A 8 -6.28 -8.72 -7.62
N ASN A 9 -5.61 -7.87 -6.86
CA ASN A 9 -4.82 -6.76 -7.36
C ASN A 9 -3.37 -6.90 -6.86
N PRO A 10 -2.39 -6.29 -7.55
CA PRO A 10 -0.99 -6.38 -7.15
C PRO A 10 -0.75 -5.72 -5.79
N LEU A 11 -0.04 -6.42 -4.90
CA LEU A 11 0.28 -5.91 -3.55
C LEU A 11 1.17 -4.66 -3.59
N TYR A 12 2.10 -4.58 -4.54
CA TYR A 12 3.13 -3.54 -4.56
C TYR A 12 2.59 -2.15 -4.91
N SER A 13 1.54 -2.07 -5.73
CA SER A 13 0.98 -0.80 -6.22
C SER A 13 -0.25 -0.35 -5.45
N MET A 14 -0.75 -1.13 -4.50
CA MET A 14 -1.89 -0.74 -3.66
C MET A 14 -1.44 -0.26 -2.29
N ALA A 15 -2.14 0.76 -1.77
CA ALA A 15 -1.99 1.24 -0.40
C ALA A 15 -2.08 0.09 0.63
N ILE A 16 -3.11 -0.78 0.49
CA ILE A 16 -3.32 -1.93 1.38
C ILE A 16 -2.16 -2.92 1.37
N GLY A 17 -1.62 -3.23 0.18
CA GLY A 17 -0.54 -4.20 0.06
C GLY A 17 0.76 -3.69 0.67
N LYS A 18 1.05 -2.39 0.53
CA LYS A 18 2.19 -1.74 1.19
C LYS A 18 2.07 -1.77 2.71
N VAL A 19 0.89 -1.53 3.27
CA VAL A 19 0.67 -1.65 4.72
C VAL A 19 0.87 -3.10 5.18
N LEU A 20 0.29 -4.08 4.48
CA LEU A 20 0.50 -5.49 4.84
C LEU A 20 1.99 -5.87 4.83
N LEU A 21 2.72 -5.48 3.79
CA LEU A 21 4.15 -5.77 3.67
C LEU A 21 5.01 -5.05 4.73
N ALA A 22 4.64 -3.82 5.10
CA ALA A 22 5.38 -3.04 6.11
C ALA A 22 5.28 -3.61 7.54
N TRP A 23 4.28 -4.44 7.80
CA TRP A 23 4.12 -5.14 9.08
C TRP A 23 4.60 -6.58 9.11
N MET A 24 4.97 -7.14 7.95
CA MET A 24 5.70 -8.40 7.87
C MET A 24 7.17 -8.21 8.28
N THR A 25 7.85 -9.31 8.59
CA THR A 25 9.32 -9.27 8.69
C THR A 25 9.93 -8.99 7.30
N PRO A 26 11.12 -8.36 7.22
CA PRO A 26 11.76 -8.11 5.92
C PRO A 26 11.99 -9.37 5.08
N GLY A 27 12.22 -10.52 5.72
CA GLY A 27 12.36 -11.82 5.06
C GLY A 27 11.06 -12.27 4.41
N GLU A 28 9.96 -12.26 5.16
CA GLU A 28 8.62 -12.62 4.65
C GLU A 28 8.17 -11.69 3.52
N ALA A 29 8.33 -10.38 3.68
CA ALA A 29 7.99 -9.41 2.65
C ALA A 29 8.77 -9.67 1.35
N ARG A 30 10.07 -9.97 1.46
CA ARG A 30 10.91 -10.30 0.31
C ARG A 30 10.51 -11.63 -0.34
N THR A 31 10.15 -12.64 0.44
CA THR A 31 9.61 -13.91 -0.09
C THR A 31 8.29 -13.71 -0.85
N VAL A 32 7.38 -12.88 -0.31
CA VAL A 32 6.13 -12.54 -0.99
C VAL A 32 6.41 -11.80 -2.30
N LEU A 33 7.32 -10.81 -2.28
CA LEU A 33 7.67 -10.03 -3.47
C LEU A 33 8.42 -10.84 -4.53
N ALA A 34 9.17 -11.88 -4.15
CA ALA A 34 9.88 -12.75 -5.08
C ALA A 34 8.95 -13.56 -6.00
N GLY A 35 7.70 -13.81 -5.57
CA GLY A 35 6.70 -14.50 -6.38
C GLY A 35 5.86 -13.59 -7.29
N ILE A 36 6.16 -12.29 -7.34
CA ILE A 36 5.32 -11.30 -8.03
C ILE A 36 5.99 -10.82 -9.32
N GLU A 37 5.21 -10.80 -10.39
CA GLU A 37 5.58 -10.10 -11.62
C GLU A 37 5.23 -8.61 -11.49
N PHE A 38 6.25 -7.75 -11.63
CA PHE A 38 6.08 -6.30 -11.53
C PHE A 38 5.67 -5.73 -12.89
N ARG A 39 4.39 -5.36 -13.00
CA ARG A 39 3.86 -4.61 -14.14
C ARG A 39 3.79 -3.13 -13.81
N LYS A 40 4.40 -2.31 -14.67
CA LYS A 40 4.31 -0.86 -14.59
C LYS A 40 2.98 -0.40 -15.18
N SER A 41 2.09 0.13 -14.33
CA SER A 41 0.77 0.63 -14.76
C SER A 41 0.81 2.14 -15.06
N THR A 42 1.62 2.89 -14.32
CA THR A 42 1.81 4.33 -14.45
C THR A 42 3.30 4.68 -14.36
N ALA A 43 3.66 5.96 -14.51
CA ALA A 43 5.03 6.42 -14.32
C ALA A 43 5.53 6.22 -12.88
N LYS A 44 4.63 6.24 -11.89
CA LYS A 44 4.94 6.18 -10.46
C LYS A 44 4.94 4.76 -9.88
N THR A 45 4.48 3.76 -10.62
CA THR A 45 4.42 2.37 -10.16
C THR A 45 5.80 1.85 -9.73
N LEU A 46 5.87 1.28 -8.53
CA LEU A 46 7.06 0.56 -8.03
C LEU A 46 7.26 -0.72 -8.83
N ALA A 47 8.29 -0.74 -9.70
CA ALA A 47 8.50 -1.81 -10.68
C ALA A 47 9.54 -2.87 -10.27
N SER A 48 9.91 -2.93 -8.99
CA SER A 48 10.83 -3.96 -8.48
C SER A 48 10.61 -4.26 -7.00
N ALA A 49 11.02 -5.46 -6.58
CA ALA A 49 10.97 -5.85 -5.17
C ALA A 49 11.80 -4.89 -4.31
N ASP A 50 12.99 -4.49 -4.76
CA ASP A 50 13.85 -3.57 -4.02
C ASP A 50 13.22 -2.17 -3.88
N ALA A 51 12.55 -1.68 -4.93
CA ALA A 51 11.81 -0.41 -4.86
C ALA A 51 10.70 -0.47 -3.80
N VAL A 52 9.93 -1.56 -3.75
CA VAL A 52 8.92 -1.76 -2.71
C VAL A 52 9.57 -1.86 -1.33
N MET A 53 10.58 -2.71 -1.16
CA MET A 53 11.26 -2.90 0.12
C MET A 53 11.83 -1.59 0.69
N SER A 54 12.31 -0.69 -0.18
CA SER A 54 12.85 0.61 0.24
C SER A 54 11.83 1.55 0.89
N ILE A 55 10.55 1.43 0.53
CA ILE A 55 9.50 2.32 1.06
C ILE A 55 8.84 1.77 2.33
N LEU A 56 8.94 0.46 2.60
CA LEU A 56 8.27 -0.18 3.74
C LEU A 56 8.67 0.41 5.11
N PRO A 57 9.94 0.76 5.38
CA PRO A 57 10.32 1.41 6.64
C PRO A 57 9.60 2.74 6.84
N HIS A 58 9.42 3.51 5.76
CA HIS A 58 8.71 4.79 5.80
C HIS A 58 7.21 4.58 6.09
N VAL A 59 6.57 3.63 5.40
CA VAL A 59 5.17 3.24 5.65
C VAL A 59 4.95 2.84 7.10
N ARG A 60 5.88 2.06 7.68
CA ARG A 60 5.83 1.64 9.08
C ARG A 60 6.01 2.83 10.03
N GLN A 61 6.93 3.74 9.73
CA GLN A 61 7.21 4.92 10.56
C GLN A 61 6.03 5.90 10.59
N GLN A 62 5.37 6.13 9.44
CA GLN A 62 4.26 7.08 9.35
C GLN A 62 2.91 6.48 9.79
N GLY A 63 2.80 5.15 9.86
CA GLY A 63 1.59 4.47 10.31
C GLY A 63 0.51 4.30 9.24
N TYR A 64 0.82 4.57 7.96
CA TYR A 64 -0.11 4.41 6.84
C TYR A 64 0.64 4.15 5.53
N GLY A 65 -0.04 3.52 4.57
CA GLY A 65 0.44 3.31 3.21
C GLY A 65 -0.41 4.09 2.21
N GLU A 66 0.20 4.44 1.08
CA GLU A 66 -0.43 5.22 0.03
C GLU A 66 -0.25 4.54 -1.34
N ASP A 67 -1.28 4.65 -2.18
CA ASP A 67 -1.20 4.48 -3.62
C ASP A 67 -1.30 5.89 -4.20
N ASN A 68 -0.17 6.41 -4.67
CA ASN A 68 -0.07 7.78 -5.19
C ASN A 68 0.01 7.73 -6.71
N GLU A 69 -1.12 7.41 -7.33
CA GLU A 69 -1.25 7.24 -8.78
C GLU A 69 -0.35 6.10 -9.31
N GLU A 70 -0.23 5.00 -8.58
CA GLU A 70 0.60 3.84 -8.98
C GLU A 70 -0.18 2.80 -9.75
N GLN A 71 -1.49 2.70 -9.52
CA GLN A 71 -2.40 1.86 -10.31
C GLN A 71 -2.95 2.58 -11.53
N GLU A 72 -3.33 3.85 -11.38
CA GLU A 72 -3.99 4.66 -12.40
C GLU A 72 -3.66 6.13 -12.15
N ASP A 73 -3.40 6.90 -13.21
CA ASP A 73 -3.15 8.34 -13.08
C ASP A 73 -4.40 9.04 -12.52
N GLY A 74 -4.22 9.94 -11.55
CA GLY A 74 -5.30 10.60 -10.83
C GLY A 74 -5.97 9.78 -9.71
N LEU A 75 -5.59 8.51 -9.47
CA LEU A 75 -6.08 7.72 -8.35
C LEU A 75 -5.20 7.92 -7.11
N LEU A 76 -5.81 8.28 -5.98
CA LEU A 76 -5.15 8.29 -4.68
C LEU A 76 -5.88 7.36 -3.72
N CYS A 77 -5.16 6.46 -3.07
CA CYS A 77 -5.73 5.65 -1.99
C CYS A 77 -4.85 5.71 -0.76
N LEU A 78 -5.48 5.67 0.41
CA LEU A 78 -4.79 5.61 1.69
C LEU A 78 -5.23 4.35 2.43
N ALA A 79 -4.28 3.70 3.10
CA ALA A 79 -4.52 2.54 3.92
C ALA A 79 -3.86 2.69 5.28
N VAL A 80 -4.55 2.24 6.32
CA VAL A 80 -4.05 2.24 7.70
C VAL A 80 -4.09 0.83 8.27
N PRO A 81 -3.08 0.45 9.07
CA PRO A 81 -3.09 -0.82 9.78
C PRO A 81 -4.19 -0.81 10.85
N VAL A 82 -4.95 -1.88 10.92
CA VAL A 82 -5.92 -2.18 11.97
C VAL A 82 -5.44 -3.47 12.61
N PHE A 83 -5.26 -3.53 13.92
CA PHE A 83 -4.73 -4.72 14.55
C PHE A 83 -5.86 -5.63 15.05
N ASP A 84 -5.72 -6.93 14.85
CA ASP A 84 -6.56 -7.91 15.52
C ASP A 84 -6.14 -8.08 16.99
N ARG A 85 -6.88 -8.91 17.74
CA ARG A 85 -6.60 -9.21 19.15
C ARG A 85 -5.27 -9.93 19.41
N PHE A 86 -4.56 -10.34 18.37
CA PHE A 86 -3.29 -11.04 18.39
C PHE A 86 -2.16 -10.21 17.74
N ASP A 87 -2.34 -8.89 17.63
CA ASP A 87 -1.41 -7.93 17.00
C ASP A 87 -1.10 -8.23 15.52
N ARG A 88 -1.98 -8.95 14.82
CA ARG A 88 -1.87 -9.15 13.37
C ARG A 88 -2.53 -7.99 12.64
N VAL A 89 -1.90 -7.56 11.55
CA VAL A 89 -2.43 -6.46 10.73
C VAL A 89 -3.58 -6.93 9.86
N ILE A 90 -4.76 -6.42 10.17
CA ILE A 90 -5.90 -6.16 9.30
C ILE A 90 -5.66 -4.77 8.65
N VAL A 91 -6.30 -4.47 7.51
CA VAL A 91 -6.14 -3.16 6.86
C VAL A 91 -7.49 -2.52 6.58
N ALA A 92 -7.59 -1.23 6.85
CA ALA A 92 -8.66 -0.37 6.36
C ALA A 92 -8.11 0.48 5.20
N VAL A 93 -8.90 0.64 4.14
CA VAL A 93 -8.54 1.42 2.96
C VAL A 93 -9.66 2.40 2.63
N VAL A 94 -9.27 3.62 2.30
CA VAL A 94 -10.18 4.66 1.82
C VAL A 94 -9.71 5.07 0.42
N PRO A 95 -10.50 4.78 -0.63
CA PRO A 95 -10.25 5.36 -1.94
C PRO A 95 -10.64 6.85 -1.91
N ASP A 96 -9.77 7.72 -2.40
CA ASP A 96 -10.07 9.13 -2.64
C ASP A 96 -10.08 9.34 -4.16
N ASP A 97 -11.23 9.70 -4.72
CA ASP A 97 -11.29 10.20 -6.10
C ASP A 97 -10.65 11.60 -6.06
N ALA A 98 -9.37 11.69 -6.42
CA ALA A 98 -8.55 12.84 -6.08
C ALA A 98 -8.97 14.12 -6.82
N VAL A 99 -9.85 14.90 -6.18
CA VAL A 99 -9.77 16.36 -6.20
C VAL A 99 -9.11 16.81 -4.89
N ARG A 100 -7.80 16.56 -4.82
CA ARG A 100 -6.82 17.35 -4.06
C ARG A 100 -7.06 17.47 -2.55
N THR A 101 -6.80 16.41 -1.80
CA THR A 101 -6.75 16.49 -0.32
C THR A 101 -5.30 16.52 0.20
N ARG A 102 -4.63 17.68 0.07
CA ARG A 102 -3.42 18.00 0.87
C ARG A 102 -3.81 18.30 2.33
N ARG A 103 -4.41 17.36 3.03
CA ARG A 103 -4.58 17.47 4.48
C ARG A 103 -3.87 16.31 5.15
N ARG A 104 -2.82 16.67 5.89
CA ARG A 104 -2.08 15.76 6.76
C ARG A 104 -3.09 14.96 7.58
N ILE A 105 -3.01 13.64 7.51
CA ILE A 105 -3.54 12.76 8.55
C ILE A 105 -2.63 12.99 9.77
N THR A 106 -2.74 14.15 10.43
CA THR A 106 -2.16 14.32 11.75
C THR A 106 -3.04 13.54 12.70
N SER A 107 -2.46 12.49 13.27
CA SER A 107 -2.91 11.85 14.49
C SER A 107 -3.33 12.90 15.51
N ARG A 108 -4.64 13.04 15.69
CA ARG A 108 -5.19 13.49 16.97
C ARG A 108 -5.89 12.28 17.56
N CYS A 109 -5.29 11.79 18.64
CA CYS A 109 -5.93 10.96 19.65
C CYS A 109 -7.22 11.63 20.16
#